data_AF-A0A838D097-F1
#
_entry.id   AF-A0A838D097-F1
#
_cell.length_a   1.000
_cell.length_b   1.000
_cell.length_c   1.000
_cell.angle_alpha   90.00
_cell.angle_beta   90.00
_cell.angle_gamma   90.00
#
_symmetry.space_group_name_H-M   'P 1'
#
loop_
_entity.id
_entity.type
_entity.pdbx_description
1 polymer ?
#
loop_
_entity_poly.entity_id
_entity_poly.type
_entity_poly.pdbx_seq_one_letter_code
_entity_poly.pdbx_strand_id
1 'polypeptide(L)' 'MRSDKPSECASGVCGDEAPPVVGSVLTGTGLTIAQAAARLERGEKPPLSDVQRAIVERWLAERPIGLQGQTGRGPEGRG' A
#
# COMPACT_ATOMS: atom_id res chain seq x y z
N MET A 1 51.14 -3.51 -11.00
CA MET A 1 49.93 -4.36 -11.01
C MET A 1 48.73 -3.42 -10.89
N ARG A 2 48.00 -3.19 -11.99
CA ARG A 2 46.71 -2.47 -11.96
C ARG A 2 45.62 -3.54 -11.77
N SER A 3 44.91 -3.50 -10.64
CA SER A 3 43.63 -4.18 -10.49
C SER A 3 42.55 -3.11 -10.41
N ASP A 4 42.09 -2.76 -11.61
CA ASP A 4 40.74 -2.28 -11.88
C ASP A 4 39.75 -3.38 -11.43
N LYS A 5 38.86 -3.04 -10.49
CA LYS A 5 37.61 -3.78 -10.29
C LYS A 5 36.50 -2.77 -9.97
N PRO A 6 35.67 -2.41 -10.96
CA PRO A 6 34.46 -1.63 -10.74
C PRO A 6 33.36 -2.61 -10.29
N SER A 7 32.67 -2.34 -9.18
CA SER A 7 31.25 -2.71 -8.99
C SER A 7 30.73 -2.31 -7.60
N GLU A 8 29.75 -1.39 -7.62
CA GLU A 8 28.49 -1.36 -6.83
C GLU A 8 28.66 -1.42 -5.29
N CYS A 9 28.59 -0.32 -4.54
CA CYS A 9 27.50 0.64 -4.49
C CYS A 9 28.03 2.04 -4.12
N ALA A 10 28.16 2.93 -5.09
CA ALA A 10 28.52 4.33 -4.86
C ALA A 10 27.33 5.19 -4.36
N SER A 11 26.14 4.61 -4.28
CA SER A 11 24.96 5.20 -3.65
C SER A 11 24.58 4.26 -2.52
N GLY A 12 24.74 4.70 -1.26
CA GLY A 12 24.65 3.88 -0.05
C GLY A 12 23.28 3.29 0.26
N VAL A 13 22.73 2.47 -0.64
CA VAL A 13 21.59 1.59 -0.39
C VAL A 13 21.95 0.22 -0.96
N CYS A 14 22.74 -0.54 -0.21
CA CYS A 14 22.55 -1.98 -0.18
C CYS A 14 21.27 -2.23 0.64
N GLY A 15 20.11 -1.97 0.03
CA GLY A 15 18.80 -2.17 0.65
C GLY A 15 18.44 -3.64 0.64
N ASP A 16 18.99 -4.39 1.59
CA ASP A 16 18.72 -5.84 1.76
C ASP A 16 17.31 -6.09 2.33
N GLU A 17 16.65 -5.06 2.87
CA GLU A 17 15.22 -5.11 3.19
C GLU A 17 14.40 -4.66 1.98
N ALA A 18 13.67 -5.61 1.39
CA ALA A 18 12.70 -5.31 0.34
C ALA A 18 11.77 -4.16 0.80
N PRO A 19 11.49 -3.17 -0.06
CA PRO A 19 10.67 -2.03 0.32
C PRO A 19 9.31 -2.51 0.86
N PRO A 20 8.72 -1.82 1.85
CA PRO A 20 7.50 -2.28 2.56
C PRO A 20 6.28 -2.42 1.63
N VAL A 21 6.34 -1.80 0.46
CA VAL A 21 5.39 -1.94 -0.64
C VAL A 21 6.15 -2.07 -1.96
N VAL A 22 5.75 -3.02 -2.80
CA VAL A 22 6.15 -3.09 -4.20
C VAL A 22 4.91 -2.86 -5.05
N GLY A 23 4.85 -1.72 -5.74
CA GLY A 23 3.67 -1.28 -6.50
C GLY A 23 2.48 -1.01 -5.58
N SER A 24 1.60 -2.00 -5.44
CA SER A 24 0.41 -1.95 -4.56
C SER A 24 0.34 -3.14 -3.57
N VAL A 25 1.40 -3.94 -3.49
CA VAL A 25 1.48 -5.15 -2.67
C VAL A 25 2.39 -4.90 -1.47
N LEU A 26 1.88 -5.20 -0.28
CA LEU A 26 2.60 -5.17 0.99
C LEU A 26 3.53 -6.39 1.07
N THR A 27 4.83 -6.14 1.04
CA THR A 27 5.85 -7.19 1.09
C THR A 27 5.78 -7.97 2.40
N GLY A 28 6.12 -9.26 2.39
CA GLY A 28 6.01 -10.14 3.57
C GLY A 28 4.60 -10.62 3.93
N THR A 29 3.53 -9.96 3.44
CA THR A 29 2.13 -10.39 3.69
C THR A 29 1.44 -10.93 2.44
N GLY A 30 1.91 -10.53 1.25
CA GLY A 30 1.25 -10.83 -0.03
C GLY A 30 -0.10 -10.14 -0.22
N LEU A 31 -0.48 -9.26 0.71
CA LEU A 31 -1.72 -8.50 0.63
C LEU A 31 -1.53 -7.23 -0.18
N THR A 32 -2.52 -6.87 -0.97
CA THR A 32 -2.58 -5.51 -1.53
C THR A 32 -3.01 -4.50 -0.47
N ILE A 33 -2.66 -3.22 -0.68
CA ILE A 33 -3.11 -2.12 0.19
C ILE A 33 -4.64 -2.12 0.33
N ALA A 34 -5.38 -2.36 -0.77
CA ALA A 34 -6.84 -2.43 -0.76
C ALA A 34 -7.39 -3.63 0.04
N GLN A 35 -6.77 -4.81 -0.06
CA GLN A 35 -7.15 -5.98 0.74
C GLN A 35 -6.85 -5.77 2.23
N ALA A 36 -5.70 -5.19 2.55
CA ALA A 36 -5.34 -4.85 3.92
C ALA A 36 -6.31 -3.80 4.50
N ALA A 37 -6.67 -2.79 3.71
CA ALA A 37 -7.67 -1.79 4.08
C ALA A 37 -9.04 -2.43 4.36
N ALA A 38 -9.53 -3.30 3.48
CA ALA A 38 -10.80 -4.00 3.69
C ALA A 38 -10.81 -4.87 4.96
N ARG A 39 -9.66 -5.46 5.33
CA ARG A 39 -9.51 -6.20 6.60
C ARG A 39 -9.54 -5.26 7.80
N LEU A 40 -8.86 -4.12 7.75
CA LEU A 40 -8.92 -3.10 8.80
C LEU A 40 -10.36 -2.53 8.95
N GLU A 41 -11.06 -2.27 7.86
CA GLU A 41 -12.47 -1.81 7.88
C GLU A 41 -13.41 -2.85 8.54
N ARG A 42 -13.10 -4.14 8.41
CA ARG A 42 -13.81 -5.24 9.09
C ARG A 42 -13.39 -5.42 10.56
N GLY A 43 -12.48 -4.61 11.07
CA GLY A 43 -11.94 -4.72 12.43
C GLY A 43 -10.92 -5.86 12.61
N GLU A 44 -10.45 -6.46 11.52
CA GLU A 44 -9.38 -7.47 11.58
C GLU A 44 -8.02 -6.80 11.75
N LYS A 45 -7.07 -7.53 12.36
CA LYS A 45 -5.67 -7.11 12.52
C LYS A 45 -4.77 -7.93 11.60
N PRO A 46 -4.65 -7.58 10.31
CA PRO A 46 -3.71 -8.25 9.42
C PRO A 46 -2.27 -8.10 9.97
N PRO A 47 -1.38 -9.07 9.70
CA PRO A 47 0.01 -9.07 10.19
C PRO A 47 0.86 -8.05 9.42
N LEU A 48 0.50 -6.77 9.53
CA LEU A 48 1.19 -5.64 8.91
C LEU A 48 2.26 -5.12 9.88
N SER A 49 3.42 -4.75 9.35
CA SER A 49 4.36 -3.91 10.10
C SER A 49 3.76 -2.53 10.39
N ASP A 50 4.33 -1.80 11.36
CA ASP A 50 3.87 -0.45 11.70
C ASP A 50 3.90 0.50 10.49
N VAL A 51 4.95 0.38 9.65
CA VAL A 51 5.08 1.16 8.41
C VAL A 51 3.99 0.78 7.40
N GLN A 52 3.74 -0.51 7.21
CA GLN A 52 2.69 -0.99 6.31
C GLN A 52 1.29 -0.56 6.77
N ARG A 53 1.04 -0.59 8.08
CA ARG A 53 -0.21 -0.11 8.65
C ARG A 53 -0.40 1.37 8.40
N ALA A 54 0.60 2.20 8.66
CA ALA A 54 0.55 3.64 8.40
C ALA A 54 0.26 3.95 6.91
N ILE A 55 0.83 3.18 5.98
CA ILE A 55 0.54 3.30 4.55
C ILE A 55 -0.92 2.98 4.24
N VAL A 56 -1.46 1.89 4.79
CA VAL A 56 -2.86 1.49 4.58
C VAL A 56 -3.84 2.47 5.21
N GLU A 57 -3.54 2.98 6.41
CA GLU A 57 -4.35 4.00 7.09
C GLU A 57 -4.34 5.32 6.33
N ARG A 58 -3.18 5.76 5.85
CA ARG A 58 -3.06 6.92 4.98
C ARG A 58 -3.84 6.74 3.68
N TRP A 59 -3.75 5.57 3.04
CA TRP A 59 -4.53 5.25 1.85
C TRP A 59 -6.03 5.35 2.12
N LEU A 60 -6.51 4.85 3.27
CA LEU A 60 -7.90 5.00 3.71
C LEU A 60 -8.30 6.47 3.89
N ALA A 61 -7.42 7.29 4.47
CA ALA A 61 -7.67 8.73 4.68
C ALA A 61 -7.65 9.55 3.38
N GLU A 62 -6.83 9.16 2.41
CA GLU A 62 -6.69 9.83 1.10
C GLU A 62 -7.73 9.33 0.07
N ARG A 63 -8.55 8.32 0.39
CA ARG A 63 -9.64 7.88 -0.50
C ARG A 63 -10.62 9.04 -0.70
N PRO A 64 -10.84 9.50 -1.95
CA PRO A 64 -11.92 10.42 -2.21
C PRO A 64 -13.24 9.75 -1.84
N ILE A 65 -13.99 10.41 -0.96
CA ILE A 65 -15.32 10.03 -0.49
C ILE A 65 -16.28 10.11 -1.69
N GLY A 66 -16.24 9.11 -2.60
CA GLY A 66 -16.95 9.23 -3.88
C GLY A 66 -17.08 7.97 -4.73
N LEU A 67 -16.24 6.94 -4.54
CA LEU A 67 -16.34 5.70 -5.33
C LEU A 67 -17.09 4.54 -4.64
N GLN A 68 -17.44 4.68 -3.36
CA GLN A 68 -18.26 3.68 -2.64
C GLN A 68 -19.78 3.97 -2.74
N GLY A 69 -20.18 5.08 -3.36
CA GLY A 69 -21.57 5.56 -3.46
C GLY A 69 -22.31 5.20 -4.76
N GLN A 70 -21.76 4.35 -5.61
CA GLN A 70 -22.44 3.85 -6.82
C GLN A 70 -23.20 2.54 -6.57
N THR A 71 -23.89 2.44 -5.43
CA THR A 71 -25.01 1.50 -5.22
C THR A 71 -26.12 2.26 -4.47
N GLY A 72 -26.84 3.14 -5.18
CA GLY A 72 -28.07 3.76 -4.66
C GLY A 72 -28.16 5.27 -4.80
N ARG A 73 -28.36 5.78 -6.03
CA ARG A 73 -28.99 7.09 -6.26
C ARG A 73 -29.86 6.97 -7.52
N GLY A 74 -31.16 7.29 -7.49
CA GLY A 74 -31.88 7.95 -6.42
C GLY A 74 -33.40 7.94 -6.58
N PRO A 75 -34.11 8.60 -5.66
CA PRO A 75 -35.52 8.86 -5.79
C PRO A 75 -35.75 10.10 -6.69
N GLU A 76 -36.93 10.15 -7.30
CA GLU A 76 -37.60 11.36 -7.82
C GLU A 76 -37.24 11.85 -9.23
N GLY A 77 -37.98 11.32 -10.21
CA GLY A 77 -38.27 12.00 -11.49
C GLY A 77 -39.78 12.24 -11.59
N ARG A 78 -40.27 13.29 -10.93
CA ARG A 78 -41.62 13.84 -11.14
C ARG A 78 -41.46 15.10 -11.99
N GLY A 79 -42.03 15.07 -13.19
CA GLY A 79 -42.17 16.20 -14.12
C GLY A 79 -43.18 15.85 -15.18
#